data_AF-A0A1F8X7M7-F1
#
_entry.id   AF-A0A1F8X7M7-F1
#
_cell.length_a   1.000
_cell.length_b   1.000
_cell.length_c   1.000
_cell.angle_alpha   90.00
_cell.angle_beta   90.00
_cell.angle_gamma   90.00
#
_symmetry.space_group_name_H-M   'P 1'
#
loop_
_entity.id
_entity.type
_entity.pdbx_description
1 polymer ?
#
loop_
_entity_poly.entity_id
_entity_poly.type
_entity_poly.pdbx_seq_one_letter_code
_entity_poly.pdbx_strand_id
1 'polypeptide(L)'
;MKVRSLLIAVVTSFILCTGPSLAAEKNESILFHLKTSLKHDDAQICVAYNMIWAALESGLEVNVLIDADTANTFKTGWFGRDDIEKFPLPERLRKSLSEQFNVPLKGVPVNYGRFLDMLHQKGARFHINSAFLVLAKIEKEMGKLDNISAKFFKPVTLKEMIELRTGADYYMAY
;
A
#
# COMPACT_ATOMS: atom_id res chain seq x y z
N MET A 1 41.84 -14.76 -49.89
CA MET A 1 40.89 -15.41 -48.95
C MET A 1 40.94 -14.92 -47.49
N LYS A 2 41.75 -13.92 -47.10
CA LYS A 2 41.89 -13.51 -45.68
C LYS A 2 41.15 -12.23 -45.25
N VAL A 3 40.75 -11.37 -46.19
CA VAL A 3 40.16 -10.05 -45.87
C VAL A 3 38.63 -10.09 -45.71
N ARG A 4 37.95 -10.96 -46.46
CA ARG A 4 36.47 -11.11 -46.38
C ARG A 4 36.00 -11.72 -45.05
N SER A 5 36.78 -12.62 -44.46
CA SER A 5 36.43 -13.28 -43.19
C SER A 5 36.59 -12.36 -41.97
N LEU A 6 37.46 -11.35 -42.06
CA LEU A 6 37.69 -10.39 -40.97
C LEU A 6 36.58 -9.33 -40.90
N LEU A 7 36.04 -8.92 -42.06
CA LEU A 7 34.95 -7.93 -42.12
C LEU A 7 33.63 -8.47 -41.56
N ILE A 8 33.35 -9.76 -41.77
CA ILE A 8 32.11 -10.39 -41.30
C ILE A 8 32.11 -10.48 -39.77
N ALA A 9 33.26 -10.78 -39.14
CA ALA A 9 33.39 -10.85 -37.68
C ALA A 9 33.23 -9.49 -36.98
N VAL A 10 33.69 -8.40 -37.60
CA VAL A 10 33.55 -7.05 -37.02
C VAL A 10 32.10 -6.55 -37.12
N VAL A 11 31.38 -6.89 -38.19
CA VAL A 11 29.96 -6.52 -38.36
C VAL A 11 29.05 -7.35 -37.44
N THR A 12 29.35 -8.62 -37.17
CA THR A 12 28.57 -9.42 -36.19
C THR A 12 28.81 -8.98 -34.75
N SER A 13 29.99 -8.46 -34.42
CA SER A 13 30.29 -7.99 -33.05
C SER A 13 29.63 -6.64 -32.73
N PHE A 14 29.27 -5.82 -33.72
CA PHE A 14 28.61 -4.53 -33.49
C PHE A 14 27.10 -4.65 -33.28
N ILE A 15 26.47 -5.73 -33.76
CA ILE A 15 25.02 -5.97 -33.63
C ILE A 15 24.65 -6.49 -32.22
N LEU A 16 25.63 -7.00 -31.46
CA LEU A 16 25.41 -7.55 -30.12
C LEU A 16 25.44 -6.50 -28.98
N CYS A 17 25.75 -5.23 -29.26
CA CYS A 17 25.84 -4.19 -28.23
C CYS A 17 24.67 -3.18 -28.23
N THR A 18 23.65 -3.36 -29.06
CA THR A 18 22.45 -2.50 -29.08
C THR A 18 21.21 -3.24 -28.57
N GLY A 19 21.37 -4.09 -27.54
CA GLY A 19 20.22 -4.51 -26.76
C GLY A 19 19.60 -3.25 -26.13
N PRO A 20 18.28 -3.04 -26.20
CA PRO A 20 17.66 -1.99 -25.42
C PRO A 20 18.05 -2.22 -23.97
N SER A 21 18.78 -1.26 -23.39
CA SER A 21 18.91 -1.18 -21.95
C SER A 21 17.49 -0.95 -21.45
N LEU A 22 16.80 -2.04 -21.07
CA LEU A 22 15.57 -1.98 -20.30
C LEU A 22 15.98 -1.43 -18.93
N ALA A 23 16.27 -0.13 -18.88
CA ALA A 23 16.12 0.62 -17.66
C ALA A 23 14.65 0.41 -17.27
N ALA A 24 14.41 -0.41 -16.26
CA ALA A 24 13.08 -0.59 -15.73
C ALA A 24 12.54 0.81 -15.43
N GLU A 25 11.47 1.23 -16.12
CA GLU A 25 10.80 2.46 -15.76
C GLU A 25 10.44 2.34 -14.29
N LYS A 26 10.95 3.30 -13.49
CA LYS A 26 10.60 3.37 -12.08
C LYS A 26 9.10 3.63 -12.03
N ASN A 27 8.34 2.66 -11.53
CA ASN A 27 6.92 2.86 -11.28
C ASN A 27 6.74 4.08 -10.36
N GLU A 28 5.89 5.02 -10.77
CA GLU A 28 5.54 6.15 -9.94
C GLU A 28 4.93 5.67 -8.63
N SER A 29 5.20 6.41 -7.56
CA SER A 29 4.85 6.04 -6.20
C SER A 29 3.83 7.01 -5.60
N ILE A 30 2.91 6.47 -4.82
CA ILE A 30 1.90 7.24 -4.12
C ILE A 30 1.89 6.89 -2.64
N LEU A 31 1.79 7.93 -1.80
CA LEU A 31 1.61 7.80 -0.37
C LEU A 31 0.18 8.19 0.02
N PHE A 32 -0.55 7.22 0.59
CA PHE A 32 -1.81 7.45 1.29
C PHE A 32 -1.54 7.63 2.77
N HIS A 33 -1.85 8.80 3.33
CA HIS A 33 -1.66 9.10 4.75
C HIS A 33 -3.01 9.15 5.46
N LEU A 34 -3.30 8.12 6.24
CA LEU A 34 -4.54 7.97 6.98
C LEU A 34 -4.34 8.49 8.40
N LYS A 35 -5.14 9.48 8.81
CA LYS A 35 -5.06 10.14 10.12
C LYS A 35 -6.33 9.99 10.97
N THR A 36 -7.48 9.74 10.35
CA THR A 36 -8.78 9.65 11.03
C THR A 36 -9.19 8.21 11.31
N SER A 37 -9.74 7.93 12.51
CA SER A 37 -10.22 6.59 12.85
C SER A 37 -11.59 6.28 12.27
N LEU A 38 -11.89 4.99 12.09
CA LEU A 38 -13.19 4.50 11.62
C LEU A 38 -14.34 4.93 12.54
N LYS A 39 -14.08 5.08 13.84
CA LYS A 39 -15.07 5.53 14.82
C LYS A 39 -15.36 7.03 14.71
N HIS A 40 -14.41 7.82 14.22
CA HIS A 40 -14.55 9.27 14.12
C HIS A 40 -15.15 9.68 12.77
N ASP A 41 -14.65 9.08 11.68
CA ASP A 41 -15.14 9.32 10.32
C ASP A 41 -14.88 8.07 9.48
N ASP A 42 -15.94 7.30 9.21
CA ASP A 42 -15.86 6.09 8.41
C ASP A 42 -15.81 6.37 6.90
N ALA A 43 -16.25 7.55 6.46
CA ALA A 43 -16.22 7.94 5.05
C ALA A 43 -14.78 8.09 4.54
N GLN A 44 -13.87 8.63 5.35
CA GLN A 44 -12.47 8.80 4.96
C GLN A 44 -11.75 7.47 4.72
N ILE A 45 -11.88 6.51 5.64
CA ILE A 45 -11.27 5.18 5.47
C ILE A 45 -11.90 4.45 4.28
N CYS A 46 -13.22 4.59 4.07
CA CYS A 46 -13.92 4.03 2.92
C CYS A 46 -13.34 4.54 1.60
N VAL A 47 -13.23 5.86 1.43
CA VAL A 47 -12.67 6.47 0.22
C VAL A 47 -11.20 6.07 0.06
N ALA A 48 -10.42 6.12 1.14
CA ALA A 48 -9.00 5.78 1.10
C ALA A 48 -8.78 4.35 0.57
N TYR A 49 -9.52 3.36 1.06
CA TYR A 49 -9.33 1.96 0.64
C TYR A 49 -9.69 1.74 -0.83
N ASN A 50 -10.74 2.40 -1.32
CA ASN A 50 -11.12 2.37 -2.73
C ASN A 50 -10.02 3.00 -3.60
N MET A 51 -9.45 4.13 -3.17
CA MET A 51 -8.39 4.81 -3.90
C MET A 51 -7.06 4.05 -3.87
N ILE A 52 -6.73 3.39 -2.75
CA ILE A 52 -5.57 2.49 -2.65
C ILE A 52 -5.72 1.35 -3.66
N TRP A 53 -6.91 0.74 -3.75
CA TRP A 53 -7.15 -0.30 -4.76
C TRP A 53 -6.98 0.25 -6.18
N ALA A 54 -7.58 1.40 -6.49
CA ALA A 54 -7.43 2.03 -7.81
C ALA A 54 -5.99 2.34 -8.17
N ALA A 55 -5.20 2.86 -7.23
CA ALA A 55 -3.77 3.12 -7.43
C ALA A 55 -2.99 1.84 -7.74
N LEU A 56 -3.26 0.74 -7.03
CA LEU A 56 -2.63 -0.56 -7.31
C LEU A 56 -2.98 -1.08 -8.70
N GLU A 57 -4.24 -1.00 -9.13
CA GLU A 57 -4.66 -1.41 -10.48
C GLU A 57 -4.10 -0.50 -11.58
N SER A 58 -3.69 0.72 -11.22
CA SER A 58 -3.03 1.67 -12.12
C SER A 58 -1.51 1.45 -12.21
N GLY A 59 -0.98 0.42 -11.53
CA GLY A 59 0.44 0.06 -11.56
C GLY A 59 1.34 0.93 -10.68
N LEU A 60 0.77 1.77 -9.82
CA LEU A 60 1.54 2.62 -8.91
C LEU A 60 2.15 1.79 -7.77
N GLU A 61 3.31 2.24 -7.32
CA GLU A 61 3.86 1.78 -6.05
C GLU A 61 3.14 2.43 -4.87
N VAL A 62 2.33 1.65 -4.16
CA VAL A 62 1.47 2.18 -3.09
C VAL A 62 2.08 1.99 -1.71
N ASN A 63 2.36 3.11 -1.05
CA ASN A 63 2.65 3.17 0.38
C ASN A 63 1.45 3.74 1.13
N VAL A 64 1.16 3.20 2.31
CA VAL A 64 0.10 3.65 3.20
C VAL A 64 0.72 3.96 4.56
N LEU A 65 0.57 5.18 5.05
CA LEU A 65 1.02 5.61 6.37
C LEU A 65 -0.19 5.74 7.29
N ILE A 66 -0.21 4.90 8.32
CA ILE A 66 -1.16 4.95 9.42
C ILE A 66 -0.58 5.87 10.50
N ASP A 67 -1.28 6.96 10.77
CA ASP A 67 -0.86 7.98 11.74
C ASP A 67 -2.07 8.44 12.56
N ALA A 68 -1.79 9.22 13.60
CA ALA A 68 -2.78 9.87 14.44
C ALA A 68 -3.92 8.92 14.84
N ASP A 69 -5.15 9.41 14.85
CA ASP A 69 -6.29 8.66 15.36
C ASP A 69 -6.56 7.37 14.59
N THR A 70 -6.19 7.26 13.31
CA THR A 70 -6.36 6.01 12.54
C THR A 70 -5.75 4.80 13.24
N ALA A 71 -4.63 4.95 13.95
CA ALA A 71 -4.02 3.86 14.70
C ALA A 71 -4.97 3.18 15.70
N ASN A 72 -5.93 3.93 16.28
CA ASN A 72 -6.93 3.38 17.18
C ASN A 72 -7.88 2.40 16.48
N THR A 73 -8.09 2.51 15.16
CA THR A 73 -8.92 1.58 14.37
C THR A 73 -8.38 0.15 14.42
N PHE A 74 -7.05 0.01 14.47
CA PHE A 74 -6.35 -1.27 14.46
C PHE A 74 -5.92 -1.71 15.86
N LYS A 75 -6.30 -0.95 16.90
CA LYS A 75 -6.03 -1.33 18.28
C LYS A 75 -6.78 -2.62 18.59
N THR A 76 -6.05 -3.59 19.10
CA THR A 76 -6.59 -4.88 19.52
C THR A 76 -7.47 -4.67 20.75
N GLY A 77 -8.75 -5.02 20.63
CA GLY A 77 -9.70 -5.03 21.72
C GLY A 77 -9.68 -6.34 22.51
N TRP A 78 -10.68 -6.51 23.39
CA TRP A 78 -10.87 -7.76 24.13
C TRP A 78 -11.11 -8.92 23.15
N PHE A 79 -10.44 -10.05 23.36
CA PHE A 79 -10.40 -11.23 22.47
C PHE A 79 -9.56 -11.11 21.18
N GLY A 80 -8.60 -10.18 21.11
CA GLY A 80 -7.65 -10.16 20.00
C GLY A 80 -8.20 -9.57 18.70
N ARG A 81 -9.43 -9.01 18.71
CA ARG A 81 -10.09 -8.43 17.53
C ARG A 81 -10.07 -6.92 17.58
N ASP A 82 -9.82 -6.30 16.44
CA ASP A 82 -9.95 -4.85 16.28
C ASP A 82 -11.39 -4.45 15.92
N ASP A 83 -11.59 -3.15 15.72
CA ASP A 83 -12.85 -2.61 15.28
C ASP A 83 -13.12 -2.99 13.82
N ILE A 84 -12.13 -2.87 12.92
CA ILE A 84 -12.31 -2.93 11.45
C ILE A 84 -12.76 -4.30 10.91
N GLU A 85 -12.42 -5.41 11.57
CA GLU A 85 -12.88 -6.76 11.19
C GLU A 85 -14.40 -6.92 11.20
N LYS A 86 -15.10 -6.11 11.99
CA LYS A 86 -16.56 -6.23 12.18
C LYS A 86 -17.38 -5.29 11.31
N PHE A 87 -16.76 -4.32 10.62
CA PHE A 87 -17.49 -3.34 9.83
C PHE A 87 -17.74 -3.86 8.41
N PRO A 88 -18.99 -4.24 8.06
CA PRO A 88 -19.30 -4.77 6.74
C PRO A 88 -19.17 -3.67 5.68
N LEU A 89 -18.76 -4.06 4.47
CA LEU A 89 -18.84 -3.18 3.31
C LEU A 89 -20.29 -3.17 2.81
N PRO A 90 -20.92 -1.99 2.62
CA PRO A 90 -22.27 -1.91 2.07
C PRO A 90 -22.37 -2.65 0.73
N GLU A 91 -23.40 -3.47 0.55
CA GLU A 91 -23.58 -4.28 -0.67
C GLU A 91 -23.58 -3.42 -1.94
N ARG A 92 -24.16 -2.22 -1.88
CA ARG A 92 -24.15 -1.25 -2.98
C ARG A 92 -22.74 -0.85 -3.37
N LEU A 93 -21.88 -0.52 -2.39
CA LEU A 93 -20.47 -0.22 -2.63
C LEU A 93 -19.77 -1.43 -3.26
N ARG A 94 -20.00 -2.63 -2.73
CA ARG A 94 -19.38 -3.84 -3.28
C ARG A 94 -19.74 -4.08 -4.75
N LYS A 95 -21.00 -3.83 -5.14
CA LYS A 95 -21.43 -3.89 -6.55
C LYS A 95 -20.73 -2.83 -7.39
N SER A 96 -20.66 -1.58 -6.92
CA SER A 96 -19.94 -0.51 -7.63
C SER A 96 -18.44 -0.79 -7.78
N LEU A 97 -17.79 -1.41 -6.81
CA LEU A 97 -16.37 -1.82 -6.92
C LEU A 97 -16.19 -2.99 -7.89
N SER A 98 -17.11 -3.97 -7.85
CA SER A 98 -17.13 -5.09 -8.79
C SER A 98 -17.20 -4.61 -10.24
N GLU A 99 -18.05 -3.63 -10.52
CA GLU A 99 -18.21 -3.01 -11.84
C GLU A 99 -16.96 -2.19 -12.22
N GLN A 100 -16.48 -1.30 -11.36
CA GLN A 100 -15.34 -0.42 -11.64
C GLN A 100 -14.03 -1.19 -11.91
N PHE A 101 -13.77 -2.22 -11.12
CA PHE A 101 -12.55 -3.02 -11.24
C PHE A 101 -12.71 -4.24 -12.15
N ASN A 102 -13.89 -4.42 -12.77
CA ASN A 102 -14.21 -5.57 -13.62
C ASN A 102 -13.86 -6.92 -12.96
N VAL A 103 -14.18 -7.06 -11.67
CA VAL A 103 -13.98 -8.30 -10.89
C VAL A 103 -15.33 -8.88 -10.48
N PRO A 104 -15.47 -10.21 -10.34
CA PRO A 104 -16.69 -10.80 -9.81
C PRO A 104 -17.00 -10.25 -8.40
N LEU A 105 -18.28 -10.07 -8.06
CA LEU A 105 -18.70 -9.59 -6.73
C LEU A 105 -18.14 -10.43 -5.58
N LYS A 106 -17.93 -11.74 -5.82
CA LYS A 106 -17.29 -12.67 -4.86
C LYS A 106 -15.82 -12.33 -4.58
N GLY A 107 -15.14 -11.69 -5.53
CA GLY A 107 -13.78 -11.17 -5.38
C GLY A 107 -13.71 -9.83 -4.65
N VAL A 108 -14.85 -9.16 -4.42
CA VAL A 108 -14.91 -7.94 -3.62
C VAL A 108 -15.03 -8.27 -2.13
N PRO A 109 -14.18 -7.71 -1.26
CA PRO A 109 -14.21 -7.95 0.19
C PRO A 109 -15.60 -7.73 0.79
N VAL A 110 -15.89 -8.46 1.88
CA VAL A 110 -17.19 -8.39 2.57
C VAL A 110 -17.21 -7.40 3.73
N ASN A 111 -16.04 -7.07 4.27
CA ASN A 111 -15.84 -6.14 5.38
C ASN A 111 -14.49 -5.43 5.23
N TYR A 112 -14.26 -4.39 6.02
CA TYR A 112 -13.05 -3.58 5.92
C TYR A 112 -11.78 -4.33 6.34
N GLY A 113 -11.84 -5.26 7.29
CA GLY A 113 -10.69 -6.11 7.64
C GLY A 113 -10.20 -6.96 6.46
N ARG A 114 -11.13 -7.62 5.74
CA ARG A 114 -10.82 -8.36 4.51
C ARG A 114 -10.36 -7.46 3.38
N PHE A 115 -10.83 -6.21 3.36
CA PHE A 115 -10.39 -5.23 2.38
C PHE A 115 -8.93 -4.85 2.64
N LEU A 116 -8.58 -4.56 3.89
CA LEU A 116 -7.21 -4.31 4.30
C LEU A 116 -6.27 -5.48 3.93
N ASP A 117 -6.66 -6.72 4.24
CA ASP A 117 -5.90 -7.92 3.87
C ASP A 117 -5.69 -8.01 2.35
N MET A 118 -6.75 -7.78 1.57
CA MET A 118 -6.70 -7.80 0.11
C MET A 118 -5.74 -6.75 -0.44
N LEU A 119 -5.78 -5.51 0.09
CA LEU A 119 -4.89 -4.43 -0.34
C LEU A 119 -3.43 -4.79 -0.07
N HIS A 120 -3.13 -5.36 1.09
CA HIS A 120 -1.79 -5.83 1.42
C HIS A 120 -1.34 -6.95 0.46
N GLN A 121 -2.18 -7.95 0.20
CA GLN A 121 -1.89 -9.05 -0.73
C GLN A 121 -1.66 -8.57 -2.17
N LYS A 122 -2.34 -7.48 -2.57
CA LYS A 122 -2.14 -6.82 -3.88
C LYS A 122 -0.87 -5.98 -3.97
N GLY A 123 -0.16 -5.76 -2.86
CA GLY A 123 1.15 -5.09 -2.84
C GLY A 123 1.17 -3.72 -2.15
N ALA A 124 0.08 -3.25 -1.54
CA ALA A 124 0.14 -2.05 -0.73
C ALA A 124 1.04 -2.28 0.50
N ARG A 125 1.98 -1.34 0.72
CA ARG A 125 2.93 -1.37 1.83
C ARG A 125 2.45 -0.48 2.95
N PHE A 126 2.07 -1.08 4.06
CA PHE A 126 1.52 -0.37 5.21
C PHE A 126 2.61 -0.07 6.24
N HIS A 127 2.68 1.20 6.63
CA HIS A 127 3.59 1.75 7.63
C HIS A 127 2.76 2.36 8.76
N ILE A 128 3.24 2.32 10.00
CA ILE A 128 2.52 2.88 11.14
C ILE A 128 3.43 3.73 12.03
N ASN A 129 2.96 4.91 12.42
CA ASN A 129 3.73 5.84 13.24
C ASN A 129 3.95 5.29 14.65
N SER A 130 5.17 4.82 14.92
CA SER A 130 5.56 4.24 16.21
C SER A 130 5.49 5.23 17.36
N ALA A 131 5.82 6.50 17.12
CA ALA A 131 5.77 7.52 18.15
C ALA A 131 4.32 7.76 18.59
N PHE A 132 3.38 7.78 17.64
CA PHE A 132 1.97 7.93 17.97
C PHE A 132 1.42 6.73 18.75
N LEU A 133 1.83 5.50 18.42
CA LEU A 133 1.42 4.32 19.19
C LEU A 133 1.75 4.43 20.68
N VAL A 134 2.92 4.97 21.01
CA VAL A 134 3.34 5.23 22.40
C VAL A 134 2.55 6.38 23.01
N LEU A 135 2.41 7.50 22.30
CA LEU A 135 1.67 8.68 22.78
C LEU A 135 0.19 8.38 23.07
N ALA A 136 -0.44 7.59 22.21
CA ALA A 136 -1.83 7.14 22.36
C ALA A 136 -2.00 6.02 23.38
N LYS A 137 -0.91 5.58 24.04
CA LYS A 137 -0.90 4.47 25.01
C LYS A 137 -1.46 3.17 24.40
N ILE A 138 -1.24 2.98 23.10
CA ILE A 138 -1.54 1.73 22.41
C ILE A 138 -0.40 0.75 22.67
N GLU A 139 0.84 1.23 22.54
CA GLU A 139 2.05 0.47 22.83
C GLU A 139 2.86 1.09 23.95
N LYS A 140 3.69 0.26 24.61
CA LYS A 140 4.60 0.72 25.67
C LYS A 140 5.90 1.29 25.13
N GLU A 141 6.35 0.79 23.98
CA GLU A 141 7.65 1.08 23.40
C GLU A 141 7.51 1.27 21.88
N MET A 142 8.34 2.13 21.30
CA MET A 142 8.38 2.31 19.86
C MET A 142 8.80 1.03 19.14
N GLY A 143 8.30 0.82 17.92
CA GLY A 143 8.64 -0.35 17.11
C GLY A 143 7.86 -1.63 17.45
N LYS A 144 7.07 -1.61 18.54
CA LYS A 144 6.19 -2.71 18.92
C LYS A 144 4.84 -2.59 18.23
N LEU A 145 4.19 -3.74 18.03
CA LEU A 145 2.84 -3.87 17.48
C LEU A 145 2.03 -4.92 18.24
N ASP A 146 2.36 -5.20 19.50
CA ASP A 146 1.75 -6.26 20.31
C ASP A 146 0.22 -6.08 20.41
N ASN A 147 -0.23 -4.82 20.49
CA ASN A 147 -1.61 -4.38 20.63
C ASN A 147 -2.23 -3.89 19.31
N ILE A 148 -1.60 -4.14 18.17
CA ILE A 148 -2.16 -3.87 16.83
C ILE A 148 -2.57 -5.19 16.17
N SER A 149 -3.77 -5.26 15.60
CA SER A 149 -4.28 -6.47 14.93
C SER A 149 -3.51 -6.81 13.64
N ALA A 150 -3.27 -5.80 12.80
CA ALA A 150 -2.59 -5.93 11.53
C ALA A 150 -1.06 -6.02 11.71
N LYS A 151 -0.57 -7.23 11.99
CA LYS A 151 0.86 -7.50 12.26
C LYS A 151 1.79 -7.26 11.06
N PHE A 152 1.25 -7.15 9.84
CA PHE A 152 2.04 -6.85 8.64
C PHE A 152 2.39 -5.37 8.50
N PHE A 153 1.87 -4.48 9.36
CA PHE A 153 2.30 -3.09 9.38
C PHE A 153 3.78 -2.98 9.72
N LYS A 154 4.50 -2.11 9.01
CA LYS A 154 5.88 -1.77 9.35
C LYS A 154 5.89 -0.56 10.29
N PRO A 155 6.32 -0.71 11.55
CA PRO A 155 6.48 0.44 12.43
C PRO A 155 7.58 1.37 11.88
N VAL A 156 7.30 2.67 11.83
CA VAL A 156 8.22 3.70 11.34
C VAL A 156 8.41 4.83 12.35
N THR A 157 9.58 5.45 12.29
CA THR A 157 9.96 6.65 13.02
C THR A 157 9.52 7.93 12.30
N LEU A 158 9.58 9.08 12.98
CA LEU A 158 9.28 10.37 12.35
C LEU A 158 10.21 10.68 11.16
N LYS A 159 11.48 10.25 11.23
CA LYS A 159 12.43 10.43 10.12
C LYS A 159 12.00 9.61 8.89
N GLU A 160 11.68 8.34 9.08
CA GLU A 160 11.18 7.47 8.00
C GLU A 160 9.84 7.97 7.43
N MET A 161 8.98 8.59 8.25
CA MET A 161 7.76 9.24 7.76
C MET A 161 8.05 10.42 6.83
N ILE A 162 9.08 11.23 7.12
CA ILE A 162 9.52 12.29 6.20
C ILE A 162 10.03 11.66 4.91
N GLU A 163 10.86 10.63 4.98
CA GLU A 163 11.38 9.91 3.81
C GLU A 163 10.24 9.34 2.94
N LEU A 164 9.21 8.73 3.55
CA LEU A 164 8.02 8.26 2.85
C LEU A 164 7.28 9.39 2.12
N ARG A 165 7.16 10.57 2.75
CA ARG A 165 6.45 11.72 2.16
C ARG A 165 7.24 12.37 1.04
N THR A 166 8.53 12.59 1.23
CA THR A 166 9.38 13.28 0.25
C THR A 166 9.84 12.37 -0.87
N GLY A 167 9.81 11.05 -0.66
CA GLY A 167 10.16 10.06 -1.67
C GLY A 167 8.99 9.62 -2.55
N ALA A 168 7.76 9.99 -2.21
CA ALA A 168 6.57 9.69 -3.00
C ALA A 168 6.38 10.75 -4.11
N ASP A 169 6.00 10.30 -5.30
CA ASP A 169 5.69 11.18 -6.43
C ASP A 169 4.31 11.85 -6.22
N TYR A 170 3.39 11.16 -5.54
CA TYR A 170 2.08 11.66 -5.17
C TYR A 170 1.78 11.48 -3.67
N TYR A 171 1.03 12.42 -3.10
CA TYR A 171 0.63 12.38 -1.70
C TYR A 171 -0.86 12.69 -1.53
N MET A 172 -1.57 11.81 -0.83
CA MET A 172 -2.98 11.99 -0.46
C MET A 172 -3.14 11.82 1.03
N ALA A 173 -3.92 12.70 1.65
CA ALA A 173 -4.19 12.66 3.08
C ALA A 173 -5.68 12.49 3.32
N TYR A 174 -6.03 11.48 4.10
CA TYR A 174 -7.37 11.21 4.60
C TYR A 174 -7.32 11.47 6.11
#